data_AF-A0A845YEI0-F1
#
_entry.id   AF-A0A845YEI0-F1
#
_cell.length_a   1.000
_cell.length_b   1.000
_cell.length_c   1.000
_cell.angle_alpha   90.00
_cell.angle_beta   90.00
_cell.angle_gamma   90.00
#
_symmetry.space_group_name_H-M   'P 1'
#
loop_
_entity.id
_entity.type
_entity.pdbx_description
1 polymer ?
#
loop_
_entity_poly.entity_id
_entity_poly.type
_entity_poly.pdbx_seq_one_letter_code
_entity_poly.pdbx_strand_id
1 'polypeptide(L)'
;MQNVSYGSSDVSGTKTPRVRTQAHWNAPVPLPFHGDTNYSLDIQHRIVSRIESLLAELKPARQLLDKMRRDTNRFMELKLEETFEQLDSTRQSLINVLESSPRNQPFLGDNNPNGTPFPGIYPDLMMRIRVDTSKADSGFLVYWLQSREVRHFIQSRASGASPTMKKINQDHVGNIPFPIIPVEEQRWVANHLDSIQSEVDGMLKAMQQDAQLLDRLEQSILEKAFQGKL
;
A
#
# COMPACT_ATOMS: atom_id res chain seq x y z
N MET A 1 9.67 -30.96 7.92
CA MET A 1 10.14 -29.56 7.93
C MET A 1 11.33 -29.47 8.87
N GLN A 2 12.56 -29.61 8.36
CA GLN A 2 13.75 -29.25 9.14
C GLN A 2 13.90 -27.74 9.07
N ASN A 3 13.70 -27.07 10.20
CA ASN A 3 14.07 -25.66 10.33
C ASN A 3 15.58 -25.55 10.11
N VAL A 4 16.00 -25.07 8.95
CA VAL A 4 17.38 -24.64 8.74
C VAL A 4 17.55 -23.37 9.57
N SER A 5 18.17 -23.52 10.74
CA SER A 5 18.62 -22.40 11.56
C SER A 5 19.72 -21.66 10.79
N TYR A 6 19.36 -20.61 10.05
CA TYR A 6 20.34 -19.67 9.50
C TYR A 6 20.97 -18.89 10.67
N GLY A 7 22.03 -19.47 11.23
CA GLY A 7 22.81 -18.88 12.31
C GLY A 7 23.55 -17.64 11.83
N SER A 8 23.84 -16.73 12.77
CA SER A 8 24.61 -15.50 12.55
C SER A 8 26.02 -15.70 11.97
N SER A 9 26.47 -16.94 11.78
CA SER A 9 27.77 -17.32 11.21
C SER A 9 27.87 -17.05 9.71
N ASP A 10 26.74 -17.09 8.99
CA ASP A 10 26.72 -17.01 7.52
C ASP A 10 26.51 -15.59 7.00
N VAL A 11 26.30 -14.63 7.90
CA VAL A 11 26.07 -13.22 7.59
C VAL A 11 27.27 -12.40 8.06
N SER A 12 27.72 -11.46 7.23
CA SER A 12 28.78 -10.50 7.55
C SER A 12 28.29 -9.07 7.27
N GLY A 13 28.95 -8.08 7.88
CA GLY A 13 28.60 -6.66 7.71
C GLY A 13 27.65 -6.15 8.79
N THR A 14 28.07 -5.08 9.47
CA THR A 14 27.32 -4.44 10.56
C THR A 14 26.30 -3.41 10.08
N LYS A 15 26.53 -2.79 8.91
CA LYS A 15 25.68 -1.72 8.35
C LYS A 15 24.85 -2.19 7.15
N THR A 16 25.35 -3.16 6.39
CA THR A 16 24.64 -3.86 5.31
C THR A 16 24.91 -5.35 5.47
N PRO A 17 23.99 -6.10 6.12
CA PRO A 17 24.17 -7.54 6.29
C PRO A 17 24.20 -8.23 4.92
N ARG A 18 25.22 -9.05 4.70
CA ARG A 18 25.44 -9.83 3.47
C ARG A 18 25.69 -11.28 3.83
N VAL A 19 25.18 -12.19 3.02
CA VAL A 19 25.52 -13.61 3.13
C VAL A 19 26.95 -13.80 2.63
N ARG A 20 27.77 -14.55 3.36
CA ARG A 20 29.14 -14.87 2.97
C ARG A 20 29.14 -15.77 1.74
N THR A 21 30.06 -15.55 0.80
CA THR A 21 30.20 -16.38 -0.40
C THR A 21 30.33 -17.87 -0.09
N GLN A 22 31.04 -18.23 0.99
CA GLN A 22 31.19 -19.63 1.42
C GLN A 22 29.85 -20.28 1.81
N ALA A 23 28.91 -19.51 2.36
CA ALA A 23 27.59 -20.03 2.72
C ALA A 23 26.74 -20.34 1.47
N HIS A 24 26.94 -19.61 0.36
CA HIS A 24 26.32 -19.96 -0.93
C HIS A 24 26.85 -21.27 -1.49
N TRP A 25 28.17 -21.50 -1.42
CA TRP A 25 28.79 -22.74 -1.92
C TRP A 25 28.42 -23.98 -1.09
N ASN A 26 28.21 -23.80 0.21
CA ASN A 26 27.90 -24.89 1.12
C ASN A 26 26.38 -25.18 1.23
N ALA A 27 25.53 -24.42 0.52
CA ALA A 27 24.09 -24.62 0.56
C ALA A 27 23.73 -26.00 -0.05
N PRO A 28 23.03 -26.88 0.69
CA PRO A 28 22.67 -28.20 0.18
C PRO A 28 21.66 -28.05 -0.95
N VAL A 29 22.03 -28.47 -2.16
CA VAL A 29 21.12 -28.54 -3.31
C VAL A 29 20.71 -29.99 -3.51
N PRO A 30 19.40 -30.32 -3.48
CA PRO A 30 18.94 -31.68 -3.74
C PRO A 30 19.21 -32.03 -5.22
N LEU A 31 20.18 -32.91 -5.44
CA LEU A 31 20.50 -33.45 -6.76
C LEU A 31 19.67 -34.73 -7.00
N PRO A 32 18.72 -34.72 -7.94
CA PRO A 32 18.03 -35.94 -8.34
C PRO A 32 19.04 -36.90 -8.99
N PHE A 33 18.98 -38.19 -8.64
CA PHE A 33 19.80 -39.27 -9.21
C PHE A 33 21.32 -39.12 -9.04
N HIS A 34 21.79 -38.69 -7.86
CA HIS A 34 23.19 -38.42 -7.50
C HIS A 34 24.19 -39.60 -7.63
N GLY A 35 23.76 -40.78 -8.08
CA GLY A 35 24.59 -41.97 -8.24
C GLY A 35 24.54 -42.65 -9.61
N ASP A 36 23.79 -42.12 -10.59
CA ASP A 36 23.54 -42.81 -11.87
C ASP A 36 23.99 -41.94 -13.06
N THR A 37 25.14 -42.26 -13.65
CA THR A 37 25.84 -41.44 -14.67
C THR A 37 25.09 -41.36 -16.01
N ASN A 38 24.17 -42.27 -16.30
CA ASN A 38 23.37 -42.29 -17.54
C ASN A 38 22.08 -41.46 -17.47
N TYR A 39 21.62 -41.06 -16.29
CA TYR A 39 20.32 -40.40 -16.09
C TYR A 39 20.41 -38.93 -15.66
N SER A 40 21.64 -38.38 -15.71
CA SER A 40 22.04 -37.20 -14.96
C SER A 40 21.51 -35.87 -15.51
N LEU A 41 21.53 -35.64 -16.83
CA LEU A 41 21.28 -34.31 -17.40
C LEU A 41 19.93 -34.19 -18.12
N ASP A 42 19.54 -35.20 -18.89
CA ASP A 42 18.28 -35.17 -19.65
C ASP A 42 17.05 -35.20 -18.73
N ILE A 43 17.11 -35.95 -17.64
CA ILE A 43 16.03 -35.95 -16.64
C ILE A 43 15.97 -34.59 -15.93
N GLN A 44 17.12 -33.99 -15.58
CA GLN A 44 17.14 -32.65 -14.97
C GLN A 44 16.55 -31.61 -15.93
N HIS A 45 16.93 -31.61 -17.20
CA HIS A 45 16.34 -30.75 -18.22
C HIS A 45 14.83 -30.96 -18.38
N ARG A 46 14.35 -32.20 -18.30
CA ARG A 46 12.93 -32.52 -18.37
C ARG A 46 12.16 -32.02 -17.13
N ILE A 47 12.74 -32.15 -15.93
CA ILE A 47 12.19 -31.60 -14.69
C ILE A 47 12.11 -30.08 -14.79
N VAL A 48 13.20 -29.43 -15.18
CA VAL A 48 13.25 -27.96 -15.37
C VAL A 48 12.21 -27.52 -16.39
N SER A 49 12.16 -28.14 -17.57
CA SER A 49 11.16 -27.80 -18.61
C SER A 49 9.73 -27.93 -18.10
N ARG A 50 9.46 -28.93 -17.25
CA ARG A 50 8.15 -29.13 -16.66
C ARG A 50 7.82 -28.08 -15.59
N ILE A 51 8.79 -27.74 -14.73
CA ILE A 51 8.65 -26.62 -13.77
C ILE A 51 8.37 -25.32 -14.53
N GLU A 52 9.18 -25.01 -15.55
CA GLU A 52 9.03 -23.81 -16.37
C GLU A 52 7.66 -23.74 -17.04
N SER A 53 7.17 -24.84 -17.60
CA SER A 53 5.83 -24.92 -18.17
C SER A 53 4.76 -24.61 -17.12
N LEU A 54 4.83 -25.22 -15.93
CA LEU A 54 3.84 -25.01 -14.88
C LEU A 54 3.89 -23.59 -14.30
N LEU A 55 5.09 -23.02 -14.10
CA LEU A 55 5.25 -21.64 -13.65
C LEU A 55 4.83 -20.63 -14.73
N ALA A 56 5.03 -20.96 -16.01
CA ALA A 56 4.55 -20.15 -17.11
C ALA A 56 3.01 -20.06 -17.13
N GLU A 57 2.30 -21.10 -16.71
CA GLU A 57 0.84 -21.08 -16.55
C GLU A 57 0.37 -20.14 -15.42
N LEU A 58 1.20 -19.89 -14.40
CA LEU A 58 0.88 -18.94 -13.32
C LEU A 58 1.11 -17.47 -13.69
N LYS A 59 1.97 -17.20 -14.67
CA LYS A 59 2.34 -15.84 -15.07
C LYS A 59 1.14 -15.00 -15.53
N PRO A 60 0.22 -15.50 -16.39
CA PRO A 60 -1.00 -14.77 -16.74
C PRO A 60 -1.88 -14.43 -15.54
N ALA A 61 -2.00 -15.34 -14.56
CA ALA A 61 -2.80 -15.11 -13.36
C ALA A 61 -2.24 -13.96 -12.52
N ARG A 62 -0.91 -13.90 -12.32
CA ARG A 62 -0.25 -12.77 -11.65
C ARG A 62 -0.43 -11.46 -12.39
N GLN A 63 -0.23 -11.46 -13.71
CA GLN A 63 -0.44 -10.26 -14.53
C GLN A 63 -1.88 -9.75 -14.48
N LEU A 64 -2.85 -10.66 -14.45
CA LEU A 64 -4.26 -10.33 -14.31
C LEU A 64 -4.53 -9.69 -12.93
N LEU A 65 -4.05 -10.28 -11.83
CA LEU A 65 -4.19 -9.70 -10.49
C LEU A 65 -3.58 -8.29 -10.40
N ASP A 66 -2.38 -8.09 -10.94
CA ASP A 66 -1.73 -6.78 -10.98
C ASP A 66 -2.52 -5.75 -11.80
N LYS A 67 -3.15 -6.20 -12.89
CA LYS A 67 -4.03 -5.35 -13.69
C LYS A 67 -5.29 -5.00 -12.91
N MET A 68 -6.00 -5.99 -12.36
CA MET A 68 -7.23 -5.77 -11.59
C MET A 68 -6.99 -4.86 -10.39
N ARG A 69 -5.86 -5.02 -9.68
CA ARG A 69 -5.48 -4.14 -8.56
C ARG A 69 -5.32 -2.69 -9.00
N ARG A 70 -4.64 -2.45 -10.14
CA ARG A 70 -4.48 -1.10 -10.70
C ARG A 70 -5.81 -0.51 -11.14
N ASP A 71 -6.65 -1.29 -11.81
CA ASP A 71 -7.96 -0.86 -12.28
C ASP A 71 -8.88 -0.52 -11.09
N THR A 72 -8.83 -1.31 -10.01
CA THR A 72 -9.58 -1.07 -8.76
C THR A 72 -9.14 0.22 -8.06
N ASN A 73 -7.82 0.45 -7.96
CA ASN A 73 -7.32 1.71 -7.39
C ASN A 73 -7.75 2.92 -8.24
N ARG A 74 -7.72 2.77 -9.57
CA ARG A 74 -8.16 3.83 -10.49
C ARG A 74 -9.67 4.07 -10.40
N PHE A 75 -10.46 3.04 -10.15
CA PHE A 75 -11.91 3.16 -9.99
C PHE A 75 -12.28 4.14 -8.87
N MET A 76 -11.63 4.05 -7.70
CA MET A 76 -11.89 4.98 -6.60
C MET A 76 -11.53 6.41 -6.99
N GLU A 77 -10.41 6.63 -7.67
CA GLU A 77 -10.02 7.96 -8.16
C GLU A 77 -11.05 8.54 -9.14
N LEU A 78 -11.56 7.73 -10.07
CA LEU A 78 -12.60 8.14 -11.02
C LEU A 78 -13.92 8.45 -10.31
N LYS A 79 -14.30 7.68 -9.28
CA LYS A 79 -15.51 7.93 -8.51
C LYS A 79 -15.44 9.23 -7.71
N LEU A 80 -14.27 9.55 -7.16
CA LEU A 80 -14.04 10.85 -6.53
C LEU A 80 -14.18 11.99 -7.55
N GLU A 81 -13.60 11.84 -8.74
CA GLU A 81 -13.70 12.84 -9.82
C GLU A 81 -15.16 13.05 -10.24
N GLU A 82 -15.90 11.98 -10.54
CA GLU A 82 -17.32 12.03 -10.90
C GLU A 82 -18.18 12.69 -9.82
N THR A 83 -17.94 12.35 -8.54
CA THR A 83 -18.74 12.87 -7.42
C THR A 83 -18.51 14.37 -7.21
N PHE A 84 -17.26 14.83 -7.32
CA PHE A 84 -16.91 16.21 -7.04
C PHE A 84 -17.10 17.14 -8.24
N GLU A 85 -17.07 16.64 -9.48
CA GLU A 85 -17.43 17.42 -10.68
C GLU A 85 -18.91 17.81 -10.72
N GLN A 86 -19.78 17.01 -10.10
CA GLN A 86 -21.22 17.28 -10.05
C GLN A 86 -21.61 18.36 -9.02
N LEU A 87 -20.72 18.71 -8.10
CA LEU A 87 -20.97 19.75 -7.10
C LEU A 87 -20.86 21.15 -7.72
N ASP A 88 -21.64 22.10 -7.17
CA ASP A 88 -21.59 23.50 -7.59
C ASP A 88 -20.14 24.03 -7.54
N SER A 89 -19.80 24.86 -8.52
CA SER A 89 -18.47 25.45 -8.75
C SER A 89 -18.03 26.47 -7.70
N THR A 90 -18.92 26.87 -6.78
CA THR A 90 -18.56 27.82 -5.72
C THR A 90 -17.58 27.18 -4.72
N ARG A 91 -16.52 27.92 -4.40
CA ARG A 91 -15.43 27.47 -3.50
C ARG A 91 -15.13 28.55 -2.46
N GLN A 92 -14.83 28.13 -1.25
CA GLN A 92 -14.26 28.94 -0.17
C GLN A 92 -12.88 28.41 0.23
N SER A 93 -12.08 29.20 0.95
CA SER A 93 -10.83 28.70 1.52
C SER A 93 -11.10 27.70 2.66
N LEU A 94 -10.37 26.59 2.68
CA LEU A 94 -10.49 25.54 3.70
C LEU A 94 -10.44 26.11 5.12
N ILE A 95 -9.61 27.12 5.40
CA ILE A 95 -9.50 27.76 6.72
C ILE A 95 -10.84 28.24 7.30
N ASN A 96 -11.82 28.58 6.46
CA ASN A 96 -13.13 29.07 6.89
C ASN A 96 -14.00 27.99 7.54
N VAL A 97 -13.70 26.71 7.28
CA VAL A 97 -14.41 25.55 7.83
C VAL A 97 -13.59 24.81 8.90
N LEU A 98 -12.44 25.37 9.31
CA LEU A 98 -11.59 24.79 10.36
C LEU A 98 -11.78 25.52 11.70
N GLU A 99 -11.59 24.79 12.80
CA GLU A 99 -11.55 25.37 14.15
C GLU A 99 -10.29 26.21 14.39
N SER A 100 -9.21 25.87 13.69
CA SER A 100 -7.90 26.53 13.81
C SER A 100 -7.05 26.28 12.57
N SER A 101 -6.01 27.10 12.38
CA SER A 101 -5.08 26.93 11.26
C SER A 101 -4.43 25.55 11.27
N PRO A 102 -4.24 24.90 10.10
CA PRO A 102 -3.54 23.61 10.00
C PRO A 102 -2.13 23.74 10.58
N ARG A 103 -1.82 22.98 11.62
CA ARG A 103 -0.47 22.99 12.22
C ARG A 103 -0.21 21.73 13.02
N ASN A 104 1.05 21.41 13.25
CA ASN A 104 1.43 20.41 14.23
C ASN A 104 1.14 20.98 15.63
N GLN A 105 0.26 20.33 16.37
CA GLN A 105 -0.13 20.73 17.71
C GLN A 105 -0.12 19.50 18.60
N PRO A 106 0.25 19.64 19.89
CA PRO A 106 0.10 18.57 20.85
C PRO A 106 -1.34 18.05 20.82
N PHE A 107 -1.49 16.73 20.88
CA PHE A 107 -2.77 16.06 20.99
C PHE A 107 -2.80 15.20 22.24
N LEU A 108 -3.97 15.06 22.84
CA LEU A 108 -4.19 14.09 23.89
C LEU A 108 -4.49 12.76 23.20
N GLY A 109 -3.57 11.81 23.31
CA GLY A 109 -3.75 10.46 22.77
C GLY A 109 -4.37 9.54 23.82
N ASP A 110 -5.22 8.62 23.36
CA ASP A 110 -5.95 7.68 24.22
C ASP A 110 -5.08 6.51 24.73
N ASN A 111 -3.78 6.50 24.39
CA ASN A 111 -2.87 5.37 24.61
C ASN A 111 -2.18 5.42 25.98
N ASN A 112 -2.94 5.34 27.07
CA ASN A 112 -2.38 5.14 28.40
C ASN A 112 -2.96 3.88 29.07
N PRO A 113 -2.13 2.98 29.62
CA PRO A 113 -2.59 1.89 30.49
C PRO A 113 -3.47 2.35 31.67
N ASN A 114 -3.37 3.62 32.09
CA ASN A 114 -4.07 4.17 33.24
C ASN A 114 -5.29 5.05 32.88
N GLY A 115 -5.68 5.11 31.60
CA GLY A 115 -6.87 5.86 31.16
C GLY A 115 -6.76 7.39 31.20
N THR A 116 -5.61 7.99 31.57
CA THR A 116 -5.40 9.43 31.43
C THR A 116 -4.78 9.75 30.07
N PRO A 117 -5.36 10.65 29.26
CA PRO A 117 -4.81 10.99 27.95
C PRO A 117 -3.39 11.56 28.06
N PHE A 118 -2.44 11.04 27.27
CA PHE A 118 -1.05 11.51 27.28
C PHE A 118 -0.82 12.55 26.16
N PRO A 119 -0.11 13.66 26.41
CA PRO A 119 0.23 14.63 25.37
C PRO A 119 1.21 14.01 24.36
N GLY A 120 0.71 13.66 23.18
CA GLY A 120 1.49 13.26 22.01
C GLY A 120 1.83 14.46 21.13
N ILE A 121 2.98 14.41 20.46
CA ILE A 121 3.42 15.38 19.45
C ILE A 121 3.60 14.62 18.14
N TYR A 122 3.07 15.14 17.03
CA TYR A 122 3.32 14.53 15.73
C TYR A 122 4.74 14.85 15.23
N PRO A 123 5.33 14.04 14.35
CA PRO A 123 6.54 14.42 13.62
C PRO A 123 6.37 15.76 12.89
N ASP A 124 7.47 16.51 12.71
CA ASP A 124 7.50 17.84 12.07
C ASP A 124 6.86 17.88 10.66
N LEU A 125 6.82 16.74 9.96
CA LEU A 125 6.26 16.60 8.62
C LEU A 125 4.75 16.30 8.59
N MET A 126 4.08 16.36 9.74
CA MET A 126 2.63 16.16 9.84
C MET A 126 1.94 17.44 10.27
N MET A 127 0.83 17.76 9.61
CA MET A 127 -0.10 18.81 10.04
C MET A 127 -1.40 18.19 10.51
N ARG A 128 -1.89 18.67 11.65
CA ARG A 128 -3.24 18.33 12.11
C ARG A 128 -4.22 19.38 11.61
N ILE A 129 -5.32 18.90 11.04
CA ILE A 129 -6.47 19.71 10.63
C ILE A 129 -7.61 19.41 11.61
N ARG A 130 -8.28 20.44 12.13
CA ARG A 130 -9.47 20.31 12.98
C ARG A 130 -10.63 21.02 12.31
N VAL A 131 -11.67 20.25 12.01
CA VAL A 131 -12.84 20.71 11.26
C VAL A 131 -13.86 21.26 12.24
N ASP A 132 -14.43 22.43 11.94
CA ASP A 132 -15.59 22.95 12.65
C ASP A 132 -16.82 22.14 12.23
N THR A 133 -17.28 21.25 13.11
CA THR A 133 -18.38 20.31 12.84
C THR A 133 -19.72 20.98 12.49
N SER A 134 -19.87 22.28 12.78
CA SER A 134 -21.03 23.07 12.37
C SER A 134 -20.98 23.51 10.90
N LYS A 135 -19.80 23.50 10.28
CA LYS A 135 -19.55 24.02 8.92
C LYS A 135 -19.14 22.93 7.93
N ALA A 136 -18.46 21.89 8.40
CA ALA A 136 -18.02 20.82 7.53
C ALA A 136 -17.98 19.45 8.24
N ASP A 137 -18.15 18.41 7.43
CA ASP A 137 -17.99 17.03 7.85
C ASP A 137 -16.53 16.56 7.65
N SER A 138 -16.00 15.81 8.62
CA SER A 138 -14.62 15.32 8.57
C SER A 138 -14.40 14.21 7.55
N GLY A 139 -15.38 13.32 7.36
CA GLY A 139 -15.33 12.27 6.35
C GLY A 139 -15.36 12.86 4.94
N PHE A 140 -16.24 13.84 4.73
CA PHE A 140 -16.27 14.60 3.49
C PHE A 140 -14.92 15.27 3.19
N LEU A 141 -14.31 15.92 4.20
CA LEU A 141 -13.00 16.55 4.03
C LEU A 141 -11.91 15.54 3.65
N VAL A 142 -11.93 14.33 4.23
CA VAL A 142 -10.96 13.28 3.87
C VAL A 142 -11.05 12.95 2.39
N TYR A 143 -12.25 12.70 1.86
CA TYR A 143 -12.44 12.42 0.44
C TYR A 143 -12.11 13.63 -0.44
N TRP A 144 -12.47 14.83 0.00
CA TRP A 144 -12.14 16.06 -0.72
C TRP A 144 -10.63 16.25 -0.87
N LEU A 145 -9.85 16.02 0.19
CA LEU A 145 -8.39 16.12 0.15
C LEU A 145 -7.74 15.08 -0.77
N GLN A 146 -8.43 13.96 -1.02
CA GLN A 146 -7.98 12.92 -1.95
C GLN A 146 -8.35 13.22 -3.41
N SER A 147 -9.23 14.19 -3.66
CA SER A 147 -9.68 14.56 -5.01
C SER A 147 -8.54 15.05 -5.90
N ARG A 148 -8.73 14.93 -7.21
CA ARG A 148 -7.76 15.39 -8.20
C ARG A 148 -7.51 16.90 -8.13
N GLU A 149 -8.56 17.69 -7.91
CA GLU A 149 -8.48 19.16 -7.76
C GLU A 149 -7.50 19.53 -6.64
N VAL A 150 -7.69 18.95 -5.45
CA VAL A 150 -6.86 19.23 -4.29
C VAL A 150 -5.44 18.68 -4.45
N ARG A 151 -5.28 17.47 -4.98
CA ARG A 151 -3.95 16.89 -5.26
C ARG A 151 -3.16 17.81 -6.20
N HIS A 152 -3.78 18.33 -7.26
CA HIS A 152 -3.13 19.24 -8.19
C HIS A 152 -2.81 20.60 -7.55
N PHE A 153 -3.73 21.13 -6.74
CA PHE A 153 -3.51 22.36 -5.96
C PHE A 153 -2.29 22.24 -5.03
N ILE A 154 -2.17 21.11 -4.31
CA ILE A 154 -1.06 20.83 -3.41
C ILE A 154 0.24 20.64 -4.20
N GLN A 155 0.23 19.83 -5.27
CA GLN A 155 1.43 19.53 -6.06
C GLN A 155 2.05 20.77 -6.72
N SER A 156 1.22 21.71 -7.17
CA SER A 156 1.66 22.96 -7.80
C SER A 156 2.21 24.00 -6.81
N ARG A 157 1.85 23.88 -5.52
CA ARG A 157 2.27 24.81 -4.45
C ARG A 157 3.31 24.22 -3.50
N ALA A 158 3.50 22.91 -3.53
CA ALA A 158 4.52 22.25 -2.73
C ALA A 158 5.92 22.59 -3.27
N SER A 159 6.76 23.11 -2.38
CA SER A 159 8.12 23.59 -2.70
C SER A 159 9.17 22.81 -1.92
N GLY A 160 10.37 22.68 -2.47
CA GLY A 160 11.46 21.92 -1.84
C GLY A 160 12.64 21.76 -2.77
N ALA A 161 13.85 21.73 -2.20
CA ALA A 161 15.10 21.65 -2.95
C ALA A 161 15.31 20.31 -3.68
N SER A 162 14.59 19.26 -3.28
CA SER A 162 14.63 17.93 -3.91
C SER A 162 13.23 17.50 -4.38
N PRO A 163 13.11 16.84 -5.55
CA PRO A 163 11.86 16.22 -5.99
C PRO A 163 11.25 15.26 -4.96
N THR A 164 12.08 14.64 -4.13
CA THR A 164 11.68 13.66 -3.10
C THR A 164 11.33 14.28 -1.75
N MET A 165 11.54 15.59 -1.55
CA MET A 165 11.28 16.29 -0.29
C MET A 165 10.54 17.61 -0.53
N LYS A 166 9.35 17.53 -1.11
CA LYS A 166 8.45 18.68 -1.22
C LYS A 166 7.75 18.92 0.12
N LYS A 167 7.80 20.16 0.59
CA LYS A 167 7.08 20.66 1.76
C LYS A 167 5.91 21.52 1.29
N ILE A 168 4.83 21.54 2.06
CA ILE A 168 3.71 22.45 1.85
C ILE A 168 3.50 23.28 3.12
N ASN A 169 3.34 24.59 2.94
CA ASN A 169 3.15 25.53 4.04
C ASN A 169 1.70 25.52 4.53
N GLN A 170 1.51 25.86 5.80
CA GLN A 170 0.20 25.94 6.46
C GLN A 170 -0.77 26.86 5.70
N ASP A 171 -0.26 27.99 5.20
CA ASP A 171 -1.06 28.95 4.43
C ASP A 171 -1.59 28.36 3.12
N HIS A 172 -0.81 27.52 2.44
CA HIS A 172 -1.29 26.85 1.24
C HIS A 172 -2.37 25.83 1.59
N VAL A 173 -2.22 25.08 2.68
CA VAL A 173 -3.26 24.14 3.14
C VAL A 173 -4.54 24.89 3.52
N GLY A 174 -4.45 26.00 4.25
CA GLY A 174 -5.61 26.82 4.62
C GLY A 174 -6.34 27.43 3.42
N ASN A 175 -5.64 27.64 2.30
CA ASN A 175 -6.19 28.18 1.06
C ASN A 175 -6.63 27.11 0.05
N ILE A 176 -6.65 25.83 0.42
CA ILE A 176 -7.24 24.78 -0.42
C ILE A 176 -8.69 25.18 -0.74
N PRO A 177 -9.11 25.19 -2.02
CA PRO A 177 -10.50 25.45 -2.37
C PRO A 177 -11.37 24.35 -1.76
N PHE A 178 -12.46 24.73 -1.11
CA PHE A 178 -13.39 23.82 -0.43
C PHE A 178 -14.82 24.16 -0.91
N PRO A 179 -15.64 23.17 -1.29
CA PRO A 179 -16.98 23.42 -1.82
C PRO A 179 -17.91 24.01 -0.76
N ILE A 180 -18.80 24.91 -1.17
CA ILE A 180 -19.79 25.53 -0.28
C ILE A 180 -21.11 24.76 -0.40
N ILE A 181 -21.21 23.65 0.33
CA ILE A 181 -22.42 22.81 0.36
C ILE A 181 -22.91 22.57 1.80
N PRO A 182 -24.22 22.33 2.02
CA PRO A 182 -24.76 22.03 3.35
C PRO A 182 -24.09 20.82 4.00
N VAL A 183 -23.93 20.85 5.33
CA VAL A 183 -23.29 19.76 6.08
C VAL A 183 -24.04 18.42 5.92
N GLU A 184 -25.36 18.46 5.77
CA GLU A 184 -26.15 17.25 5.52
C GLU A 184 -25.82 16.61 4.17
N GLU A 185 -25.64 17.43 3.12
CA GLU A 185 -25.21 16.96 1.80
C GLU A 185 -23.78 16.44 1.83
N GLN A 186 -22.87 17.10 2.55
CA GLN A 186 -21.51 16.63 2.78
C GLN A 186 -21.50 15.23 3.41
N ARG A 187 -22.32 15.00 4.45
CA ARG A 187 -22.45 13.70 5.11
C ARG A 187 -23.02 12.64 4.17
N TRP A 188 -24.02 13.00 3.36
CA TRP A 188 -24.57 12.07 2.37
C TRP A 188 -23.50 11.63 1.36
N VAL A 189 -22.74 12.58 0.82
CA VAL A 189 -21.63 12.30 -0.10
C VAL A 189 -20.56 11.42 0.58
N ALA A 190 -20.18 11.76 1.82
CA ALA A 190 -19.19 11.00 2.58
C ALA A 190 -19.64 9.55 2.80
N ASN A 191 -20.89 9.34 3.24
CA ASN A 191 -21.46 8.00 3.44
C ASN A 191 -21.53 7.20 2.13
N HIS A 192 -21.85 7.86 1.01
CA HIS A 192 -21.86 7.21 -0.30
C HIS A 192 -20.46 6.74 -0.70
N LEU A 193 -19.45 7.60 -0.54
CA LEU A 193 -18.06 7.28 -0.82
C LEU A 193 -17.51 6.21 0.14
N ASP A 194 -17.92 6.21 1.41
CA ASP A 194 -17.57 5.17 2.39
C ASP A 194 -18.07 3.79 1.96
N SER A 195 -19.31 3.70 1.44
CA SER A 195 -19.84 2.44 0.92
C SER A 195 -18.98 1.92 -0.24
N ILE A 196 -18.63 2.80 -1.18
CA ILE A 196 -17.79 2.45 -2.33
C ILE A 196 -16.38 2.05 -1.89
N GLN A 197 -15.79 2.81 -0.97
CA GLN A 197 -14.47 2.53 -0.41
C GLN A 197 -14.45 1.17 0.29
N SER A 198 -15.51 0.83 1.04
CA SER A 198 -15.62 -0.48 1.69
C SER A 198 -15.68 -1.64 0.70
N GLU A 199 -16.36 -1.47 -0.44
CA GLU A 199 -16.39 -2.47 -1.52
C GLU A 199 -15.00 -2.62 -2.15
N VAL A 200 -14.35 -1.50 -2.47
CA VAL A 200 -12.99 -1.46 -3.01
C VAL A 200 -12.00 -2.17 -2.07
N ASP A 201 -12.07 -1.90 -0.77
CA ASP A 201 -11.22 -2.53 0.24
C ASP A 201 -11.45 -4.05 0.30
N GLY A 202 -12.71 -4.48 0.18
CA GLY A 202 -13.08 -5.89 0.07
C GLY A 202 -12.44 -6.57 -1.15
N MET A 203 -12.52 -5.94 -2.32
CA MET A 203 -11.92 -6.43 -3.56
C MET A 203 -10.40 -6.51 -3.46
N LEU A 204 -9.75 -5.47 -2.95
CA LEU A 204 -8.29 -5.43 -2.76
C LEU A 204 -7.82 -6.51 -1.80
N LYS A 205 -8.57 -6.77 -0.72
CA LYS A 205 -8.29 -7.85 0.23
C LYS A 205 -8.42 -9.23 -0.41
N ALA A 206 -9.45 -9.46 -1.22
CA ALA A 206 -9.61 -10.72 -1.96
C ALA A 206 -8.43 -10.95 -2.93
N MET A 207 -8.06 -9.93 -3.71
CA MET A 207 -6.91 -10.00 -4.61
C MET A 207 -5.58 -10.26 -3.88
N GLN A 208 -5.42 -9.72 -2.67
CA GLN A 208 -4.26 -10.01 -1.83
C GLN A 208 -4.23 -11.49 -1.38
N GLN A 209 -5.39 -12.06 -1.05
CA GLN A 209 -5.50 -13.49 -0.72
C GLN A 209 -5.18 -14.38 -1.93
N ASP A 210 -5.66 -14.01 -3.11
CA ASP A 210 -5.36 -14.72 -4.36
C ASP A 210 -3.87 -14.67 -4.70
N ALA A 211 -3.21 -13.51 -4.51
CA ALA A 211 -1.76 -13.38 -4.69
C ALA A 211 -1.00 -14.32 -3.75
N GLN A 212 -1.38 -14.39 -2.47
CA GLN A 212 -0.78 -15.31 -1.51
C GLN A 212 -1.02 -16.79 -1.88
N LEU A 213 -2.17 -17.12 -2.47
CA LEU A 213 -2.46 -18.46 -2.94
C LEU A 213 -1.54 -18.84 -4.11
N LEU A 214 -1.32 -17.92 -5.07
CA LEU A 214 -0.38 -18.14 -6.17
C LEU A 214 1.06 -18.37 -5.66
N ASP A 215 1.49 -17.62 -4.64
CA ASP A 215 2.82 -17.80 -4.03
C ASP A 215 2.96 -19.19 -3.39
N ARG A 216 1.92 -19.66 -2.70
CA ARG A 216 1.90 -21.02 -2.12
C ARG A 216 1.88 -22.11 -3.20
N LEU A 217 1.16 -21.87 -4.30
CA LEU A 217 1.09 -22.81 -5.41
C LEU A 217 2.46 -22.94 -6.10
N GLU A 218 3.15 -21.82 -6.33
CA GLU A 218 4.53 -21.82 -6.82
C GLU A 218 5.46 -22.63 -5.90
N GLN A 219 5.40 -22.41 -4.59
CA GLN A 219 6.17 -23.18 -3.62
C GLN A 219 5.84 -24.67 -3.68
N SER A 220 4.55 -25.04 -3.77
CA SER A 220 4.14 -26.45 -3.87
C SER A 220 4.61 -27.13 -5.16
N ILE A 221 4.61 -26.43 -6.29
CA ILE A 221 5.15 -26.93 -7.56
C ILE A 221 6.64 -27.22 -7.41
N LEU A 222 7.41 -26.26 -6.87
CA LEU A 222 8.84 -26.41 -6.65
C LEU A 222 9.14 -27.58 -5.69
N GLU A 223 8.44 -27.67 -4.57
CA GLU A 223 8.60 -28.77 -3.61
C GLU A 223 8.34 -30.15 -4.25
N LYS A 224 7.25 -30.29 -5.03
CA LYS A 224 6.94 -31.55 -5.73
C LYS A 224 7.99 -31.89 -6.78
N ALA A 225 8.53 -30.87 -7.47
CA ALA A 225 9.56 -31.04 -8.48
C ALA A 225 10.86 -31.60 -7.89
N PHE A 226 11.32 -31.00 -6.78
CA PHE A 226 12.54 -31.43 -6.10
C PHE A 226 12.39 -32.75 -5.36
N GLN A 227 11.15 -33.20 -5.09
CA GLN A 227 10.86 -34.54 -4.57
C GLN A 227 10.69 -35.60 -5.66
N GLY A 228 10.76 -35.24 -6.95
CA GLY A 228 10.56 -36.15 -8.08
C GLY A 228 9.12 -36.68 -8.20
N LYS A 229 8.13 -35.95 -7.67
CA LYS A 229 6.70 -36.35 -7.64
C LYS A 229 5.85 -35.62 -8.69
N LEU A 230 6.49 -35.15 -9.75
CA LEU A 230 5.93 -34.21 -10.72
C LEU A 230 5.64 -34.89 -12.07
#